data_AF-A0A0C3AZM5-F1
#
_entry.id   AF-A0A0C3AZM5-F1
#
_cell.length_a   1.000
_cell.length_b   1.000
_cell.length_c   1.000
_cell.angle_alpha   90.00
_cell.angle_beta   90.00
_cell.angle_gamma   90.00
#
_symmetry.space_group_name_H-M   'P 1'
#
loop_
_entity.id
_entity.type
_entity.pdbx_description
1 polymer ?
#
loop_
_entity_poly.entity_id
_entity_poly.type
_entity_poly.pdbx_seq_one_letter_code
_entity_poly.pdbx_strand_id
1 'polypeptide(L)'
;MSSPSPSQASDNGPQTCGLCGATLGNSSHLARHKASVHGQTYYPCTVSGCDFATSRQDSLNNHLRAHGISPDKGARFVSYTPR
;
A
#
# COMPACT_ATOMS: atom_id res chain seq x y z
N MET A 1 -4.87 -40.71 4.66
CA MET A 1 -4.11 -39.48 4.95
C MET A 1 -5.07 -38.34 4.79
N SER A 2 -5.56 -37.82 5.91
CA SER A 2 -6.68 -36.88 5.95
C SER A 2 -6.16 -35.47 5.71
N SER A 3 -6.36 -34.95 4.51
CA SER A 3 -6.25 -33.52 4.25
C SER A 3 -7.66 -32.94 4.30
N PRO A 4 -8.05 -32.19 5.34
CA PRO A 4 -9.27 -31.41 5.25
C PRO A 4 -9.08 -30.35 4.17
N SER A 5 -9.82 -30.50 3.08
CA SER A 5 -10.03 -29.44 2.09
C SER A 5 -10.76 -28.31 2.81
N PRO A 6 -10.26 -27.06 2.83
CA PRO A 6 -11.00 -25.96 3.43
C PRO A 6 -12.26 -25.71 2.58
N SER A 7 -13.36 -26.25 3.08
CA SER A 7 -14.72 -25.97 2.63
C SER A 7 -14.94 -24.48 2.59
N GLN A 8 -15.45 -24.02 1.46
CA GLN A 8 -15.77 -22.63 1.18
C GLN A 8 -16.71 -22.08 2.26
N ALA A 9 -16.14 -21.34 3.21
CA ALA A 9 -16.92 -20.49 4.09
C ALA A 9 -17.41 -19.33 3.23
N SER A 10 -18.72 -19.22 3.04
CA SER A 10 -19.36 -18.03 2.51
C SER A 10 -18.81 -16.81 3.26
N ASP A 11 -18.01 -16.03 2.55
CA ASP A 11 -17.30 -14.86 3.04
C ASP A 11 -18.31 -13.75 3.36
N ASN A 12 -18.92 -13.83 4.53
CA ASN A 12 -19.68 -12.74 5.13
C ASN A 12 -19.29 -12.56 6.60
N GLY A 13 -18.10 -13.06 6.94
CA GLY A 13 -17.47 -12.89 8.24
C GLY A 13 -16.61 -11.63 8.26
N PRO A 14 -16.39 -11.05 9.45
CA PRO A 14 -15.54 -9.87 9.60
C PRO A 14 -14.12 -10.15 9.10
N GLN A 15 -13.70 -9.40 8.09
CA GLN A 15 -12.39 -9.44 7.45
C GLN A 15 -11.47 -8.39 8.05
N THR A 16 -10.36 -8.84 8.61
CA THR A 16 -9.39 -7.94 9.23
C THR A 16 -8.29 -7.55 8.24
N CYS A 17 -8.01 -6.26 8.15
CA CYS A 17 -6.93 -5.73 7.33
C CYS A 17 -5.59 -6.02 7.98
N GLY A 18 -4.80 -6.91 7.38
CA GLY A 18 -3.46 -7.23 7.88
C GLY A 18 -2.45 -6.07 7.83
N LEU A 19 -2.82 -4.92 7.28
CA LEU A 19 -1.95 -3.74 7.14
C LEU A 19 -2.18 -2.68 8.23
N CYS A 20 -3.38 -2.61 8.83
CA CYS A 20 -3.69 -1.65 9.91
C CYS A 20 -4.54 -2.22 11.04
N GLY A 21 -4.96 -3.49 10.95
CA GLY A 21 -5.85 -4.12 11.93
C GLY A 21 -7.33 -3.72 11.80
N ALA A 22 -7.72 -2.95 10.78
CA ALA A 22 -9.13 -2.56 10.61
C ALA A 22 -10.02 -3.78 10.33
N THR A 23 -11.12 -3.93 11.06
CA THR A 23 -12.06 -5.05 10.91
C THR A 23 -13.29 -4.61 10.12
N LEU A 24 -13.54 -5.25 8.98
CA LEU A 24 -14.55 -4.87 7.99
C LEU A 24 -15.54 -6.01 7.80
N GLY A 25 -16.81 -5.72 7.52
CA GLY A 25 -17.86 -6.76 7.53
C GLY A 25 -17.79 -7.82 6.43
N ASN A 26 -17.00 -7.63 5.36
CA ASN A 26 -16.88 -8.57 4.24
C ASN A 26 -15.60 -8.33 3.42
N SER A 27 -15.24 -9.28 2.54
CA SER A 27 -14.03 -9.18 1.72
C SER A 27 -14.08 -8.08 0.67
N SER A 28 -15.25 -7.77 0.11
CA SER A 28 -15.39 -6.69 -0.89
C SER A 28 -15.07 -5.32 -0.30
N HIS A 29 -15.54 -5.04 0.91
CA HIS A 29 -15.19 -3.85 1.67
C HIS A 29 -13.73 -3.86 2.06
N LEU A 30 -13.18 -5.01 2.46
CA LEU A 30 -11.76 -5.13 2.74
C LEU A 30 -10.90 -4.83 1.52
N ALA A 31 -11.25 -5.34 0.35
CA ALA A 31 -10.54 -5.07 -0.90
C ALA A 31 -10.56 -3.58 -1.25
N ARG A 32 -11.71 -2.92 -1.16
CA ARG A 32 -11.82 -1.46 -1.38
C ARG A 32 -11.06 -0.66 -0.34
N HIS A 33 -11.17 -1.02 0.94
CA HIS A 33 -10.40 -0.39 2.01
C HIS A 33 -8.90 -0.54 1.76
N LYS A 34 -8.44 -1.74 1.40
CA LYS A 34 -7.05 -1.96 1.03
C LYS A 34 -6.66 -1.07 -0.14
N ALA A 35 -7.45 -0.93 -1.19
CA ALA A 35 -7.13 -0.04 -2.31
C ALA A 35 -7.13 1.46 -1.94
N SER A 36 -8.11 1.92 -1.16
CA SER A 36 -8.27 3.34 -0.83
C SER A 36 -7.40 3.81 0.32
N VAL A 37 -7.09 2.94 1.28
CA VAL A 37 -6.30 3.25 2.48
C VAL A 37 -4.85 2.80 2.34
N HIS A 38 -4.62 1.61 1.75
CA HIS A 38 -3.28 1.03 1.62
C HIS A 38 -2.77 0.95 0.17
N GLY A 39 -3.66 1.09 -0.80
CA GLY A 39 -3.37 1.13 -2.23
C GLY A 39 -3.25 2.56 -2.74
N GLN A 40 -3.19 3.54 -1.82
CA GLN A 40 -2.59 4.82 -2.15
C GLN A 40 -1.12 4.54 -2.43
N THR A 41 -0.74 4.63 -3.70
CA THR A 41 0.66 4.55 -4.09
C THR A 41 1.35 5.78 -3.51
N TYR A 42 1.95 5.61 -2.34
CA TYR A 42 2.89 6.58 -1.83
C TYR A 42 4.15 6.51 -2.68
N TYR A 43 4.73 7.67 -2.93
CA TYR A 43 5.98 7.90 -3.62
C TYR A 43 7.04 8.09 -2.53
N PRO A 44 7.74 7.01 -2.11
CA PRO A 44 8.80 7.12 -1.13
C PRO A 44 10.01 7.82 -1.73
N CYS A 45 10.73 8.57 -0.89
CA CYS A 45 12.02 9.11 -1.21
C CYS A 45 13.03 7.96 -1.35
N THR A 46 13.85 8.02 -2.40
CA THR A 46 14.91 7.02 -2.65
C THR A 46 16.24 7.40 -2.00
N VAL A 47 16.28 8.50 -1.26
CA VAL A 47 17.48 8.98 -0.56
C VAL A 47 17.68 8.15 0.71
N SER A 48 18.87 7.57 0.84
CA SER A 48 19.25 6.83 2.05
C SER A 48 19.24 7.75 3.27
N GLY A 49 18.49 7.36 4.31
CA GLY A 49 18.31 8.15 5.52
C GLY A 49 17.14 9.15 5.45
N CYS A 50 16.28 9.06 4.44
CA CYS A 50 15.07 9.87 4.35
C CYS A 50 13.81 8.98 4.26
N ASP A 51 13.00 9.00 5.32
CA ASP A 51 11.73 8.27 5.40
C ASP A 51 10.54 9.05 4.81
N PHE A 52 10.82 10.10 4.02
CA PHE A 52 9.76 10.90 3.41
C PHE A 52 9.01 10.10 2.35
N ALA A 53 7.69 10.01 2.48
CA ALA A 53 6.81 9.43 1.46
C ALA A 53 5.56 10.29 1.30
N THR A 54 5.09 10.46 0.07
CA THR A 54 3.93 11.30 -0.23
C THR A 54 3.02 10.62 -1.24
N SER A 55 1.70 10.82 -1.18
CA SER A 55 0.76 10.26 -2.17
C SER A 55 0.79 11.00 -3.52
N ARG A 56 1.59 12.07 -3.64
CA ARG A 56 1.66 12.92 -4.84
C ARG A 56 3.05 12.91 -5.46
N GLN A 57 3.12 12.52 -6.73
CA GLN A 57 4.38 12.51 -7.48
C GLN A 57 5.01 13.92 -7.59
N ASP A 58 4.20 14.96 -7.76
CA ASP A 58 4.66 16.35 -7.81
C ASP A 58 5.35 16.78 -6.51
N SER A 59 4.82 16.32 -5.38
CA SER A 59 5.33 16.63 -4.05
C SER A 59 6.64 15.88 -3.80
N LEU A 60 6.75 14.62 -4.24
CA LEU A 60 8.01 13.89 -4.20
C LEU A 60 9.06 14.59 -5.07
N ASN A 61 8.69 15.04 -6.27
CA ASN A 61 9.62 15.70 -7.17
C ASN A 61 10.18 16.99 -6.57
N ASN A 62 9.31 17.82 -5.98
CA ASN A 62 9.76 19.02 -5.27
C ASN A 62 10.68 18.67 -4.08
N HIS A 63 10.34 17.63 -3.32
CA HIS A 63 11.17 17.16 -2.22
C HIS A 63 12.55 16.68 -2.70
N LEU A 64 12.64 15.89 -3.77
CA LEU A 64 13.90 15.40 -4.33
C LEU A 64 14.82 16.54 -4.79
N ARG A 65 14.26 17.66 -5.27
CA ARG A 65 15.05 18.85 -5.60
C ARG A 65 15.76 19.44 -4.39
N ALA A 66 15.20 19.34 -3.19
CA ALA A 66 15.86 19.75 -1.96
C ALA A 66 17.05 18.85 -1.59
N HIS A 67 17.07 17.62 -2.08
CA HIS A 67 18.24 16.73 -2.05
C HIS A 67 19.22 16.97 -3.21
N GLY A 68 18.96 17.93 -4.10
CA GLY A 68 19.73 18.14 -5.33
C GLY A 68 19.47 17.06 -6.40
N ILE A 69 18.43 16.24 -6.21
CA ILE A 69 18.05 15.16 -7.12
C ILE A 69 17.01 15.68 -8.08
N SER A 70 17.29 15.57 -9.38
CA SER A 70 16.31 15.86 -10.42
C SER A 70 15.68 14.55 -10.86
N PRO A 71 14.44 14.23 -10.43
CA PRO A 71 13.82 12.98 -10.82
C PRO A 71 13.48 13.01 -12.31
N ASP A 72 13.88 11.94 -13.00
CA ASP A 72 13.48 11.70 -14.38
C ASP A 72 11.98 11.35 -14.42
N LYS A 73 11.28 11.83 -15.44
CA LYS A 73 9.82 11.70 -15.55
C LYS A 73 9.33 10.26 -15.87
N GLY A 74 10.23 9.28 -15.94
CA GLY A 74 9.95 7.90 -16.32
C GLY A 74 10.10 6.85 -15.21
N ALA A 75 10.41 7.23 -13.96
CA ALA A 75 10.60 6.26 -12.89
C ALA A 75 9.31 5.48 -12.58
N ARG A 76 9.30 4.19 -12.91
CA ARG A 76 8.28 3.20 -12.53
C ARG A 76 8.35 2.99 -11.01
N PHE A 77 7.53 3.72 -10.29
CA PHE A 77 7.42 3.66 -8.83
C PHE A 77 6.86 2.29 -8.41
N VAL A 78 7.68 1.51 -7.72
CA VAL A 78 7.26 0.27 -7.09
C VAL A 78 6.39 0.64 -5.90
N SER A 79 5.13 0.21 -5.92
CA SER A 79 4.18 0.37 -4.82
C SER A 79 4.79 -0.20 -3.53
N TYR A 80 5.17 0.70 -2.62
CA TYR A 80 5.75 0.32 -1.35
C TYR A 80 4.63 -0.04 -0.36
N THR A 81 4.59 -1.29 0.07
CA THR A 81 3.75 -1.75 1.19
C THR A 81 4.65 -1.75 2.44
N PRO A 82 4.47 -0.81 3.40
CA PRO A 82 5.19 -0.88 4.65
C PRO A 82 4.84 -2.16 5.41
N ARG A 83 5.86 -2.81 5.99
CA ARG A 83 5.76 -4.03 6.81
C ARG A 83 5.15 -3.75 8.19
#